data_AF-A0A2D5SBR5-F1
#
_entry.id   AF-A0A2D5SBR5-F1
#
_cell.length_a   1.000
_cell.length_b   1.000
_cell.length_c   1.000
_cell.angle_alpha   90.00
_cell.angle_beta   90.00
_cell.angle_gamma   90.00
#
_symmetry.space_group_name_H-M   'P 1'
#
loop_
_entity.id
_entity.type
_entity.pdbx_description
1 polymer ?
#
loop_
_entity_poly.entity_id
_entity_poly.type
_entity_poly.pdbx_seq_one_letter_code
_entity_poly.pdbx_strand_id
1 'polypeptide(L)'
;MAISRTVAQCLTVLMFLAMPSITAAQRPIPIPKDQISSAGKIKAVQNGVFHVANVGGDQWLLKIEAPANEIVLKGKATPEWLRPGMPVTFRGTFFKNKSGQPQGEAQKPIDELKVFSLREDSKAGQKEEAKRGSFLTGGPKKDTPMESAPFTVTGILVKYKGGKMTVSTGETQIKAQVASDAKIDVDINDARFAREGDEIEFEGWHYVGQKEQIHATKVWITAAQPLGEKDAKKQTIAKSGQPTPDAGSEEQQIAARQIQIAIGRARKLYDAGDYPKAAGAVESILTDWNALFDSGEAVAVKLLQPRYKQLKLVHAFLEMEGVDLPALRELPEAAATP
;
A
#
# COMPACT_ATOMS: atom_id res chain seq x y z
N MET A 1 0.02 33.38 97.76
CA MET A 1 1.21 33.94 97.06
C MET A 1 0.97 33.77 95.57
N ALA A 2 1.22 34.67 94.64
CA ALA A 2 1.46 36.11 94.62
C ALA A 2 1.57 36.46 93.10
N ILE A 3 0.91 37.53 92.66
CA ILE A 3 1.39 38.55 91.68
C ILE A 3 1.71 38.04 90.25
N SER A 4 0.82 38.20 89.26
CA SER A 4 0.70 39.37 88.36
C SER A 4 1.99 39.79 87.62
N ARG A 5 2.00 39.75 86.28
CA ARG A 5 2.29 40.94 85.43
C ARG A 5 2.25 40.68 83.91
N THR A 6 1.52 41.60 83.29
CA THR A 6 1.33 41.99 81.90
C THR A 6 2.59 42.63 81.28
N VAL A 7 2.92 42.32 80.02
CA VAL A 7 3.64 43.18 79.02
C VAL A 7 3.26 42.62 77.62
N ALA A 8 2.35 43.20 76.83
CA ALA A 8 2.41 44.43 76.04
C ALA A 8 3.33 44.39 74.79
N GLN A 9 2.69 44.44 73.62
CA GLN A 9 3.11 45.08 72.35
C GLN A 9 4.32 44.54 71.57
N CYS A 10 4.08 44.09 70.33
CA CYS A 10 4.39 44.90 69.15
C CYS A 10 3.78 44.33 67.85
N LEU A 11 2.73 45.01 67.41
CA LEU A 11 2.38 45.34 66.02
C LEU A 11 3.39 44.89 64.94
N THR A 12 3.01 43.93 64.09
CA THR A 12 3.48 43.91 62.70
C THR A 12 2.34 43.39 61.81
N VAL A 13 1.54 44.33 61.33
CA VAL A 13 0.62 44.15 60.22
C VAL A 13 1.49 43.92 58.98
N LEU A 14 1.73 42.65 58.64
CA LEU A 14 2.43 42.29 57.41
C LEU A 14 1.43 42.37 56.25
N MET A 15 1.54 43.51 55.57
CA MET A 15 1.00 43.86 54.27
C MET A 15 1.06 42.68 53.28
N PHE A 16 -0.06 41.95 53.14
CA PHE A 16 -0.31 41.03 52.02
C PHE A 16 -0.56 41.87 50.76
N LEU A 17 0.51 42.42 50.21
CA LEU A 17 0.53 43.01 48.88
C LEU A 17 0.24 41.89 47.89
N ALA A 18 -0.92 42.00 47.24
CA ALA A 18 -1.31 41.22 46.08
C ALA A 18 -0.19 41.27 45.03
N MET A 19 0.60 40.20 44.94
CA MET A 19 1.46 39.98 43.79
C MET A 19 0.57 39.54 42.63
N PRO A 20 0.46 40.31 41.54
CA PRO A 20 -0.10 39.77 40.32
C PRO A 20 0.85 38.66 39.86
N SER A 21 0.40 37.41 39.95
CA SER A 21 1.06 36.30 39.29
C SER A 21 1.08 36.61 37.80
N ILE A 22 2.19 37.16 37.32
CA ILE A 22 2.49 37.24 35.90
C ILE A 22 2.77 35.81 35.49
N THR A 23 1.70 35.07 35.18
CA THR A 23 1.79 33.83 34.42
C THR A 23 2.21 34.24 33.01
N ALA A 24 3.50 34.48 32.81
CA ALA A 24 4.09 34.52 31.50
C ALA A 24 3.87 33.13 30.90
N ALA A 25 2.81 32.99 30.10
CA ALA A 25 2.60 31.83 29.27
C ALA A 25 3.83 31.71 28.37
N GLN A 26 4.79 30.87 28.78
CA GLN A 26 5.87 30.42 27.93
C GLN A 26 5.22 29.75 26.74
N ARG A 27 5.06 30.51 25.65
CA ARG A 27 4.62 29.94 24.38
C ARG A 27 5.72 28.96 23.98
N PRO A 28 5.44 27.66 23.85
CA PRO A 28 6.44 26.70 23.44
C PRO A 28 7.05 27.17 22.12
N ILE A 29 8.37 27.30 22.09
CA ILE A 29 9.11 27.70 20.89
C ILE A 29 8.81 26.63 19.81
N PRO A 30 8.29 27.00 18.64
CA PRO A 30 8.00 26.04 17.59
C PRO A 30 9.29 25.35 17.15
N ILE A 31 9.37 24.03 17.34
CA ILE A 31 10.50 23.25 16.82
C ILE A 31 10.35 23.19 15.30
N PRO A 32 11.37 23.59 14.52
CA PRO A 32 11.31 23.54 13.07
C PRO A 32 11.11 22.11 12.54
N LYS A 33 10.37 22.00 11.43
CA LYS A 33 10.02 20.73 10.78
C LYS A 33 10.44 20.78 9.32
N ASP A 34 11.02 19.68 8.85
CA ASP A 34 11.37 19.49 7.44
C ASP A 34 10.40 18.48 6.81
N GLN A 35 9.99 18.75 5.56
CA GLN A 35 9.13 17.85 4.79
C GLN A 35 9.96 16.76 4.12
N ILE A 36 9.40 15.57 4.03
CA ILE A 36 10.02 14.42 3.37
C ILE A 36 8.98 13.63 2.58
N SER A 37 9.38 13.17 1.41
CA SER A 37 8.65 12.17 0.62
C SER A 37 9.62 11.09 0.20
N SER A 38 9.29 9.84 0.48
CA SER A 38 10.18 8.73 0.16
C SER A 38 9.44 7.40 0.08
N ALA A 39 10.17 6.36 -0.31
CA ALA A 39 9.71 4.99 -0.42
C ALA A 39 10.71 4.03 0.23
N GLY A 40 10.23 2.86 0.64
CA GLY A 40 11.07 1.83 1.22
C GLY A 40 10.34 0.51 1.40
N LYS A 41 10.94 -0.39 2.19
CA LYS A 41 10.35 -1.67 2.58
C LYS A 41 10.16 -1.75 4.08
N ILE A 42 9.01 -2.27 4.50
CA ILE A 42 8.70 -2.51 5.90
C ILE A 42 9.58 -3.67 6.38
N LYS A 43 10.44 -3.42 7.36
CA LYS A 43 11.27 -4.42 8.03
C LYS A 43 10.60 -4.98 9.28
N ALA A 44 9.84 -4.15 9.97
CA ALA A 44 9.08 -4.57 11.14
C ALA A 44 7.96 -3.58 11.43
N VAL A 45 6.91 -4.04 12.10
CA VAL A 45 5.85 -3.20 12.66
C VAL A 45 5.79 -3.46 14.15
N GLN A 46 6.08 -2.44 14.96
CA GLN A 46 6.12 -2.55 16.43
C GLN A 46 5.38 -1.38 17.06
N ASN A 47 4.38 -1.66 17.89
CA ASN A 47 3.59 -0.65 18.60
C ASN A 47 3.02 0.47 17.70
N GLY A 48 2.64 0.15 16.46
CA GLY A 48 2.13 1.11 15.48
C GLY A 48 3.20 1.99 14.83
N VAL A 49 4.48 1.72 15.10
CA VAL A 49 5.63 2.32 14.41
C VAL A 49 6.17 1.32 13.39
N PHE A 50 6.43 1.81 12.18
CA PHE A 50 6.93 1.04 11.06
C PHE A 50 8.43 1.27 10.94
N HIS A 51 9.21 0.21 11.03
CA HIS A 51 10.63 0.24 10.70
C HIS A 51 10.75 0.08 9.18
N VAL A 52 11.19 1.13 8.50
CA VAL A 52 11.28 1.16 7.04
C VAL A 52 12.74 1.23 6.64
N ALA A 53 13.19 0.29 5.82
CA ALA A 53 14.46 0.41 5.13
C ALA A 53 14.24 1.20 3.83
N ASN A 54 14.85 2.39 3.73
CA ASN A 54 14.86 3.18 2.53
C ASN A 54 15.72 2.50 1.44
N VAL A 55 15.54 2.93 0.19
CA VAL A 55 16.35 2.52 -0.96
C VAL A 55 17.85 2.77 -0.72
N GLY A 56 18.20 3.80 0.05
CA GLY A 56 19.60 4.12 0.44
C GLY A 56 20.19 3.25 1.56
N GLY A 57 19.44 2.28 2.08
CA GLY A 57 19.89 1.42 3.19
C GLY A 57 19.63 1.98 4.59
N ASP A 58 19.34 3.28 4.70
CA ASP A 58 18.96 3.93 5.96
C ASP A 58 17.69 3.30 6.56
N GLN A 59 17.65 3.22 7.88
CA GLN A 59 16.49 2.75 8.63
C GLN A 59 15.73 3.94 9.20
N TRP A 60 14.42 3.98 8.95
CA TRP A 60 13.53 5.00 9.47
C TRP A 60 12.48 4.41 10.40
N LEU A 61 12.14 5.18 11.42
CA LEU A 61 11.00 4.97 12.30
C LEU A 61 9.84 5.82 11.78
N LEU A 62 8.94 5.19 11.04
CA LEU A 62 7.79 5.83 10.45
C LEU A 62 6.58 5.68 11.38
N LYS A 63 6.14 6.79 11.97
CA LYS A 63 4.90 6.89 12.71
C LYS A 63 3.81 7.43 11.77
N ILE A 64 2.77 6.65 11.56
CA ILE A 64 1.65 7.07 10.71
C ILE A 64 0.73 7.97 11.52
N GLU A 65 0.68 9.25 11.15
CA GLU A 65 -0.27 10.25 11.66
C GLU A 65 -1.30 10.66 10.60
N ALA A 66 -1.27 9.97 9.45
CA ALA A 66 -2.21 10.14 8.36
C ALA A 66 -3.65 9.81 8.82
N PRO A 67 -4.65 10.62 8.43
CA PRO A 67 -6.04 10.24 8.59
C PRO A 67 -6.36 9.03 7.71
N ALA A 68 -7.40 8.28 8.05
CA ALA A 68 -7.72 7.02 7.35
C ALA A 68 -7.91 7.18 5.83
N ASN A 69 -8.41 8.32 5.35
CA ASN A 69 -8.58 8.59 3.92
C ASN A 69 -7.26 8.74 3.14
N GLU A 70 -6.15 9.04 3.82
CA GLU A 70 -4.81 9.22 3.24
C GLU A 70 -3.91 7.98 3.41
N ILE A 71 -4.47 6.89 3.94
CA ILE A 71 -3.84 5.58 4.02
C ILE A 71 -4.45 4.72 2.93
N VAL A 72 -3.62 4.12 2.09
CA VAL A 72 -4.06 3.19 1.05
C VAL A 72 -3.18 1.95 1.10
N LEU A 73 -3.77 0.79 1.35
CA LEU A 73 -3.14 -0.51 1.27
C LEU A 73 -3.73 -1.28 0.09
N LYS A 74 -2.86 -1.66 -0.84
CA LYS A 74 -3.20 -2.46 -2.02
C LYS A 74 -2.56 -3.84 -1.95
N GLY A 75 -3.29 -4.85 -2.37
CA GLY A 75 -2.76 -6.21 -2.39
C GLY A 75 -3.72 -7.23 -2.96
N LYS A 76 -3.29 -8.49 -2.92
CA LYS A 76 -4.17 -9.65 -3.15
C LYS A 76 -4.52 -10.27 -1.81
N ALA A 77 -5.61 -11.04 -1.75
CA ALA A 77 -5.98 -11.80 -0.56
C ALA A 77 -6.43 -13.21 -0.90
N THR A 78 -6.33 -14.09 0.10
CA THR A 78 -6.95 -15.41 0.06
C THR A 78 -8.41 -15.33 0.54
N PRO A 79 -9.30 -16.25 0.14
CA PRO A 79 -10.67 -16.28 0.65
C PRO A 79 -10.74 -16.40 2.17
N GLU A 80 -9.75 -17.03 2.82
CA GLU A 80 -9.65 -17.12 4.28
C GLU A 80 -9.42 -15.77 4.97
N TRP A 81 -9.03 -14.72 4.24
CA TRP A 81 -8.86 -13.38 4.79
C TRP A 81 -10.18 -12.64 5.01
N LEU A 82 -11.24 -13.01 4.29
CA LEU A 82 -12.54 -12.32 4.33
C LEU A 82 -13.15 -12.36 5.73
N ARG A 83 -13.62 -11.20 6.22
CA ARG A 83 -14.26 -11.05 7.54
C ARG A 83 -15.59 -10.31 7.42
N PRO A 84 -16.58 -10.64 8.26
CA PRO A 84 -17.77 -9.82 8.40
C PRO A 84 -17.43 -8.35 8.65
N GLY A 85 -18.21 -7.44 8.05
CA GLY A 85 -18.01 -6.00 8.10
C GLY A 85 -17.21 -5.43 6.92
N MET A 86 -16.53 -6.26 6.12
CA MET A 86 -15.77 -5.79 4.96
C MET A 86 -16.69 -5.37 3.79
N PRO A 87 -16.53 -4.17 3.22
CA PRO A 87 -17.18 -3.80 1.97
C PRO A 87 -16.58 -4.59 0.80
N VAL A 88 -17.46 -5.15 -0.03
CA VAL A 88 -17.07 -6.00 -1.15
C VAL A 88 -17.86 -5.65 -2.41
N THR A 89 -17.20 -5.79 -3.55
CA THR A 89 -17.80 -5.74 -4.89
C THR A 89 -17.43 -7.00 -5.65
N PHE A 90 -18.41 -7.62 -6.30
CA PHE A 90 -18.18 -8.79 -7.14
C PHE A 90 -19.20 -8.87 -8.26
N ARG A 91 -18.90 -9.71 -9.25
CA ARG A 91 -19.78 -9.99 -10.39
C ARG A 91 -20.31 -11.41 -10.28
N GLY A 92 -21.61 -11.59 -10.50
CA GLY A 92 -22.24 -12.90 -10.45
C GLY A 92 -23.50 -12.97 -11.31
N THR A 93 -23.96 -14.20 -11.59
CA THR A 93 -25.25 -14.41 -12.27
C THR A 93 -26.30 -14.77 -11.23
N PHE A 94 -27.41 -14.03 -11.25
CA PHE A 94 -28.50 -14.16 -10.29
C PHE A 94 -29.84 -14.20 -11.01
N PHE A 95 -30.85 -14.74 -10.32
CA PHE A 95 -32.23 -14.62 -10.74
C PHE A 95 -32.79 -13.24 -10.42
N LYS A 96 -33.64 -12.71 -11.30
CA LYS A 96 -34.34 -11.45 -11.08
C LYS A 96 -35.61 -11.63 -10.25
N ASN A 97 -35.85 -10.72 -9.32
CA ASN A 97 -37.16 -10.56 -8.67
C ASN A 97 -38.13 -9.77 -9.58
N LYS A 98 -39.38 -9.59 -9.14
CA LYS A 98 -40.40 -8.82 -9.86
C LYS A 98 -40.01 -7.35 -10.13
N SER A 99 -39.06 -6.82 -9.37
CA SER A 99 -38.52 -5.45 -9.50
C SER A 99 -37.24 -5.39 -10.35
N GLY A 100 -36.82 -6.51 -10.97
CA GLY A 100 -35.61 -6.59 -11.78
C GLY A 100 -34.29 -6.64 -11.01
N GLN A 101 -34.32 -6.76 -9.68
CA GLN A 101 -33.13 -6.86 -8.84
C GLN A 101 -32.69 -8.31 -8.64
N PRO A 102 -31.38 -8.59 -8.47
CA PRO A 102 -30.89 -9.91 -8.13
C PRO A 102 -31.47 -10.39 -6.81
N GLN A 103 -31.90 -11.65 -6.78
CA GLN A 103 -32.46 -12.29 -5.60
C GLN A 103 -31.81 -13.65 -5.37
N GLY A 104 -31.56 -13.94 -4.09
CA GLY A 104 -31.19 -15.28 -3.63
C GLY A 104 -29.70 -15.57 -3.72
N GLU A 105 -29.37 -16.73 -4.28
CA GLU A 105 -28.01 -17.26 -4.34
C GLU A 105 -27.43 -17.16 -5.75
N ALA A 106 -26.14 -16.85 -5.85
CA ALA A 106 -25.41 -16.85 -7.11
C ALA A 106 -25.48 -18.23 -7.77
N GLN A 107 -25.75 -18.27 -9.08
CA GLN A 107 -25.84 -19.53 -9.82
C GLN A 107 -24.50 -20.24 -9.99
N LYS A 108 -23.41 -19.47 -9.97
CA LYS A 108 -22.03 -19.97 -10.09
C LYS A 108 -21.18 -19.43 -8.95
N PRO A 109 -20.11 -20.16 -8.56
CA PRO A 109 -19.09 -19.61 -7.69
C PRO A 109 -18.52 -18.29 -8.23
N ILE A 110 -18.11 -17.42 -7.32
CA ILE A 110 -17.53 -16.11 -7.63
C ILE A 110 -16.02 -16.26 -7.75
N ASP A 111 -15.51 -15.96 -8.95
CA ASP A 111 -14.09 -16.07 -9.29
C ASP A 111 -13.31 -14.77 -9.01
N GLU A 112 -13.99 -13.62 -8.98
CA GLU A 112 -13.38 -12.30 -8.80
C GLU A 112 -14.15 -11.47 -7.76
N LEU A 113 -13.41 -10.95 -6.77
CA LEU A 113 -13.94 -10.16 -5.66
C LEU A 113 -13.00 -8.99 -5.38
N LYS A 114 -13.55 -7.79 -5.19
CA LYS A 114 -12.81 -6.63 -4.71
C LYS A 114 -13.26 -6.30 -3.30
N VAL A 115 -12.31 -6.22 -2.36
CA VAL A 115 -12.50 -5.70 -1.01
C VAL A 115 -12.00 -4.26 -0.99
N PHE A 116 -12.81 -3.34 -0.48
CA PHE A 116 -12.45 -1.92 -0.46
C PHE A 116 -12.92 -1.23 0.81
N SER A 117 -12.37 -0.05 1.11
CA SER A 117 -12.87 0.80 2.19
C SER A 117 -13.96 1.76 1.69
N LEU A 118 -15.01 1.99 2.49
CA LEU A 118 -16.05 2.94 2.16
C LEU A 118 -15.44 4.35 2.02
N ARG A 119 -15.62 4.93 0.84
CA ARG A 119 -15.27 6.31 0.50
C ARG A 119 -16.57 7.05 0.17
N GLU A 120 -16.55 8.37 0.13
CA GLU A 120 -17.77 9.18 -0.14
C GLU A 120 -18.42 8.83 -1.50
N ASP A 121 -17.65 8.29 -2.45
CA ASP A 121 -18.09 7.84 -3.77
C ASP A 121 -18.59 6.37 -3.79
N SER A 122 -18.34 5.58 -2.74
CA SER A 122 -18.72 4.17 -2.67
C SER A 122 -20.19 3.99 -2.28
N LYS A 123 -21.07 3.99 -3.29
CA LYS A 123 -22.51 3.68 -3.08
C LYS A 123 -22.74 2.16 -3.07
N ALA A 124 -23.27 1.64 -1.97
CA ALA A 124 -23.81 0.28 -1.93
C ALA A 124 -24.96 0.15 -2.93
N GLY A 125 -25.04 -0.97 -3.63
CA GLY A 125 -26.05 -1.17 -4.65
C GLY A 125 -25.79 -2.34 -5.57
N GLN A 126 -26.76 -2.59 -6.44
CA GLN A 126 -26.74 -3.66 -7.42
C GLN A 126 -26.94 -3.03 -8.80
N LYS A 127 -26.04 -3.32 -9.73
CA LYS A 127 -26.14 -2.82 -11.11
C LYS A 127 -26.24 -4.00 -12.06
N GLU A 128 -27.35 -4.09 -12.79
CA GLU A 128 -27.43 -5.00 -13.93
C GLU A 128 -26.41 -4.53 -14.97
N GLU A 129 -25.60 -5.45 -15.47
CA GLU A 129 -24.72 -5.11 -16.58
C GLU A 129 -25.53 -5.08 -17.87
N ALA A 130 -25.42 -3.98 -18.61
CA ALA A 130 -26.06 -3.87 -19.91
C ALA A 130 -25.56 -5.00 -20.81
N LYS A 131 -26.48 -5.86 -21.27
CA LYS A 131 -26.19 -6.82 -22.35
C LYS A 131 -25.68 -6.02 -23.55
N ARG A 132 -24.41 -6.21 -23.92
CA ARG A 132 -23.84 -5.67 -25.15
C ARG A 132 -24.51 -6.39 -26.33
N GLY A 133 -25.59 -5.80 -26.83
CA GLY A 133 -26.29 -6.22 -28.04
C GLY A 133 -27.31 -7.33 -27.82
N SER A 134 -28.58 -6.98 -27.64
CA SER A 134 -29.72 -7.73 -28.18
C SER A 134 -30.96 -6.84 -28.17
N PHE A 135 -30.98 -5.87 -29.11
CA PHE A 135 -32.25 -5.37 -29.62
C PHE A 135 -32.88 -6.52 -30.43
N LEU A 136 -34.21 -6.64 -30.40
CA LEU A 136 -35.07 -7.64 -31.06
C LEU A 136 -35.31 -8.93 -30.25
N THR A 137 -36.44 -9.00 -29.54
CA THR A 137 -37.60 -9.82 -29.96
C THR A 137 -38.74 -9.62 -28.96
N GLY A 138 -39.89 -9.16 -29.45
CA GLY A 138 -41.15 -9.11 -28.72
C GLY A 138 -41.90 -10.43 -28.80
N GLY A 139 -42.64 -10.74 -27.74
CA GLY A 139 -43.62 -11.83 -27.68
C GLY A 139 -43.95 -12.19 -26.24
N PRO A 140 -45.22 -12.16 -25.81
CA PRO A 140 -45.60 -12.53 -24.45
C PRO A 140 -45.72 -14.06 -24.36
N LYS A 141 -44.99 -14.71 -23.44
CA LYS A 141 -45.26 -16.08 -23.04
C LYS A 141 -45.34 -16.24 -21.53
N LYS A 142 -46.46 -16.84 -21.16
CA LYS A 142 -46.91 -17.38 -19.89
C LYS A 142 -45.93 -18.45 -19.39
N ASP A 143 -45.75 -18.49 -18.06
CA ASP A 143 -44.82 -19.32 -17.28
C ASP A 143 -43.34 -18.99 -17.47
N THR A 144 -42.93 -17.81 -16.98
CA THR A 144 -41.55 -17.31 -17.09
C THR A 144 -40.61 -18.14 -16.20
N PRO A 145 -39.62 -18.87 -16.77
CA PRO A 145 -38.45 -19.28 -16.00
C PRO A 145 -37.85 -18.01 -15.40
N MET A 146 -37.57 -18.00 -14.10
CA MET A 146 -37.00 -16.85 -13.41
C MET A 146 -35.79 -16.36 -14.22
N GLU A 147 -35.86 -15.14 -14.76
CA GLU A 147 -34.86 -14.67 -15.72
C GLU A 147 -33.54 -14.47 -15.00
N SER A 148 -32.47 -15.09 -15.51
CA SER A 148 -31.12 -14.95 -14.97
C SER A 148 -30.36 -13.86 -15.72
N ALA A 149 -29.65 -12.99 -15.00
CA ALA A 149 -28.78 -11.98 -15.60
C ALA A 149 -27.49 -11.77 -14.79
N PRO A 150 -26.42 -11.26 -15.44
CA PRO A 150 -25.21 -10.85 -14.74
C PRO A 150 -25.44 -9.53 -13.99
N PHE A 151 -25.01 -9.50 -12.73
CA PHE A 151 -25.05 -8.31 -11.89
C PHE A 151 -23.69 -8.05 -11.27
N THR A 152 -23.37 -6.77 -11.13
CA THR A 152 -22.32 -6.29 -10.24
C THR A 152 -22.97 -5.93 -8.91
N VAL A 153 -22.54 -6.61 -7.86
CA VAL A 153 -23.09 -6.53 -6.51
C VAL A 153 -22.07 -5.83 -5.62
N THR A 154 -22.46 -4.71 -5.01
CA THR A 154 -21.63 -3.95 -4.06
C THR A 154 -22.36 -3.84 -2.71
N GLY A 155 -21.73 -4.31 -1.65
CA GLY A 155 -22.35 -4.33 -0.32
C GLY A 155 -21.38 -4.66 0.81
N ILE A 156 -21.92 -4.94 2.00
CA ILE A 156 -21.16 -5.30 3.19
C ILE A 156 -21.25 -6.81 3.42
N LEU A 157 -20.10 -7.46 3.60
CA LEU A 157 -20.03 -8.86 3.94
C LEU A 157 -20.59 -9.08 5.36
N VAL A 158 -21.73 -9.75 5.50
CA VAL A 158 -22.40 -10.02 6.78
C VAL A 158 -21.90 -11.32 7.41
N LYS A 159 -21.66 -12.33 6.57
CA LYS A 159 -21.25 -13.67 7.01
C LYS A 159 -20.33 -14.30 5.99
N TYR A 160 -19.29 -14.96 6.47
CA TYR A 160 -18.41 -15.79 5.65
C TYR A 160 -18.03 -17.06 6.40
N LYS A 161 -18.38 -18.24 5.87
CA LYS A 161 -18.03 -19.53 6.47
C LYS A 161 -18.02 -20.62 5.40
N GLY A 162 -16.90 -21.36 5.31
CA GLY A 162 -16.75 -22.48 4.38
C GLY A 162 -16.91 -22.06 2.91
N GLY A 163 -16.35 -20.91 2.54
CA GLY A 163 -16.46 -20.33 1.19
C GLY A 163 -17.84 -19.73 0.86
N LYS A 164 -18.86 -19.90 1.71
CA LYS A 164 -20.17 -19.26 1.53
C LYS A 164 -20.16 -17.86 2.14
N MET A 165 -20.48 -16.87 1.31
CA MET A 165 -20.65 -15.48 1.73
C MET A 165 -22.12 -15.03 1.68
N THR A 166 -22.49 -14.15 2.61
CA THR A 166 -23.74 -13.37 2.56
C THR A 166 -23.38 -11.90 2.58
N VAL A 167 -23.81 -11.17 1.56
CA VAL A 167 -23.53 -9.74 1.37
C VAL A 167 -24.84 -8.97 1.47
N SER A 168 -24.85 -7.94 2.33
CA SER A 168 -25.96 -6.99 2.45
C SER A 168 -25.74 -5.82 1.50
N THR A 169 -26.71 -5.57 0.62
CA THR A 169 -26.67 -4.48 -0.38
C THR A 169 -27.74 -3.44 -0.10
N GLY A 170 -28.02 -3.18 1.19
CA GLY A 170 -29.15 -2.34 1.63
C GLY A 170 -30.29 -3.21 2.16
N GLU A 171 -31.42 -3.20 1.47
CA GLU A 171 -32.63 -3.93 1.89
C GLU A 171 -32.58 -5.44 1.58
N THR A 172 -31.68 -5.86 0.70
CA THR A 172 -31.57 -7.24 0.23
C THR A 172 -30.26 -7.89 0.66
N GLN A 173 -30.31 -9.20 0.89
CA GLN A 173 -29.14 -10.02 1.14
C GLN A 173 -28.92 -10.99 -0.02
N ILE A 174 -27.70 -11.00 -0.53
CA ILE A 174 -27.26 -11.87 -1.61
C ILE A 174 -26.35 -12.95 -1.02
N LYS A 175 -26.61 -14.21 -1.38
CA LYS A 175 -25.76 -15.34 -1.03
C LYS A 175 -24.90 -15.72 -2.21
N ALA A 176 -23.64 -16.08 -1.97
CA ALA A 176 -22.77 -16.58 -3.03
C ALA A 176 -21.73 -17.54 -2.47
N GLN A 177 -21.30 -18.49 -3.29
CA GLN A 177 -20.13 -19.31 -3.02
C GLN A 177 -18.91 -18.62 -3.63
N VAL A 178 -17.84 -18.44 -2.86
CA VAL A 178 -16.54 -17.97 -3.36
C VAL A 178 -15.76 -19.19 -3.85
N ALA A 179 -15.16 -19.09 -5.04
CA ALA A 179 -14.26 -20.13 -5.55
C ALA A 179 -13.02 -20.26 -4.63
N SER A 180 -12.45 -21.46 -4.52
CA SER A 180 -11.27 -21.68 -3.66
C SER A 180 -10.03 -20.90 -4.13
N ASP A 181 -9.95 -20.66 -5.43
CA ASP A 181 -8.89 -19.95 -6.15
C ASP A 181 -9.34 -18.54 -6.61
N ALA A 182 -10.40 -18.00 -6.00
CA ALA A 182 -10.92 -16.68 -6.35
C ALA A 182 -9.84 -15.59 -6.25
N LYS A 183 -9.79 -14.72 -7.25
CA LYS A 183 -8.94 -13.53 -7.26
C LYS A 183 -9.58 -12.47 -6.37
N ILE A 184 -8.95 -12.20 -5.24
CA ILE A 184 -9.41 -11.17 -4.31
C ILE A 184 -8.46 -9.98 -4.36
N ASP A 185 -8.95 -8.87 -4.91
CA ASP A 185 -8.26 -7.58 -4.95
C ASP A 185 -8.59 -6.76 -3.71
N VAL A 186 -7.58 -6.22 -3.04
CA VAL A 186 -7.74 -5.42 -1.82
C VAL A 186 -7.28 -3.99 -2.06
N ASP A 187 -8.13 -3.02 -1.69
CA ASP A 187 -7.88 -1.58 -1.73
C ASP A 187 -8.51 -0.93 -0.50
N ILE A 188 -7.80 -1.01 0.62
CA ILE A 188 -8.32 -0.63 1.94
C ILE A 188 -7.52 0.51 2.55
N ASN A 189 -8.16 1.20 3.48
CA ASN A 189 -7.62 2.36 4.17
C ASN A 189 -7.16 2.00 5.59
N ASP A 190 -6.39 0.91 5.73
CA ASP A 190 -5.98 0.38 7.02
C ASP A 190 -4.56 -0.20 6.97
N ALA A 191 -3.61 0.53 7.57
CA ALA A 191 -2.20 0.14 7.61
C ALA A 191 -1.93 -1.04 8.56
N ARG A 192 -2.89 -1.46 9.40
CA ARG A 192 -2.69 -2.59 10.34
C ARG A 192 -2.51 -3.93 9.65
N PHE A 193 -2.90 -4.03 8.38
CA PHE A 193 -2.72 -5.24 7.57
C PHE A 193 -1.34 -5.32 6.92
N ALA A 194 -0.54 -4.26 6.99
CA ALA A 194 0.80 -4.25 6.46
C ALA A 194 1.72 -5.16 7.26
N ARG A 195 2.62 -5.85 6.56
CA ARG A 195 3.54 -6.84 7.10
C ARG A 195 4.97 -6.50 6.74
N GLU A 196 5.90 -7.22 7.38
CA GLU A 196 7.30 -7.23 6.94
C GLU A 196 7.39 -7.68 5.47
N GLY A 197 8.23 -7.00 4.71
CA GLY A 197 8.45 -7.24 3.29
C GLY A 197 7.58 -6.38 2.37
N ASP A 198 6.51 -5.79 2.87
CA ASP A 198 5.63 -4.90 2.09
C ASP A 198 6.37 -3.63 1.66
N GLU A 199 6.00 -3.13 0.48
CA GLU A 199 6.52 -1.88 -0.05
C GLU A 199 5.67 -0.72 0.50
N ILE A 200 6.34 0.37 0.90
CA ILE A 200 5.69 1.54 1.47
C ILE A 200 6.22 2.82 0.82
N GLU A 201 5.32 3.65 0.33
CA GLU A 201 5.56 5.02 -0.13
C GLU A 201 4.85 5.97 0.83
N PHE A 202 5.47 7.10 1.19
CA PHE A 202 4.86 8.04 2.12
C PHE A 202 5.28 9.48 1.86
N GLU A 203 4.43 10.40 2.32
CA GLU A 203 4.73 11.81 2.52
C GLU A 203 4.60 12.13 4.00
N GLY A 204 5.45 13.02 4.51
CA GLY A 204 5.44 13.36 5.92
C GLY A 204 6.44 14.44 6.28
N TRP A 205 6.74 14.52 7.57
CA TRP A 205 7.69 15.48 8.10
C TRP A 205 8.52 14.86 9.23
N HIS A 206 9.68 15.44 9.52
CA HIS A 206 10.48 15.11 10.70
C HIS A 206 10.95 16.39 11.39
N TYR A 207 11.34 16.29 12.67
CA TYR A 207 11.95 17.41 13.37
C TYR A 207 13.38 17.63 12.89
N VAL A 208 13.83 18.89 12.87
CA VAL A 208 15.24 19.20 12.58
C VAL A 208 16.13 18.53 13.64
N GLY A 209 17.09 17.72 13.19
CA GLY A 209 17.95 16.90 14.04
C GLY A 209 17.46 15.47 14.29
N GLN A 210 16.25 15.11 13.88
CA GLN A 210 15.68 13.75 14.02
C GLN A 210 15.23 13.18 12.67
N LYS A 211 16.16 13.10 11.70
CA LYS A 211 15.85 12.69 10.31
C LYS A 211 15.31 11.26 10.19
N GLU A 212 15.58 10.41 11.18
CA GLU A 212 15.15 9.01 11.19
C GLU A 212 13.73 8.82 11.74
N GLN A 213 13.16 9.83 12.43
CA GLN A 213 11.82 9.76 13.01
C GLN A 213 10.85 10.54 12.12
N ILE A 214 10.11 9.81 11.30
CA ILE A 214 9.22 10.39 10.30
C ILE A 214 7.78 10.30 10.77
N HIS A 215 7.08 11.43 10.75
CA HIS A 215 5.65 11.54 10.95
C HIS A 215 4.96 11.55 9.58
N ALA A 216 4.43 10.40 9.18
CA ALA A 216 3.78 10.22 7.88
C ALA A 216 2.38 10.83 7.88
N THR A 217 2.09 11.70 6.91
CA THR A 217 0.77 12.33 6.70
C THR A 217 0.00 11.68 5.55
N LYS A 218 0.68 11.00 4.62
CA LYS A 218 0.08 10.14 3.59
C LYS A 218 0.89 8.86 3.43
N VAL A 219 0.21 7.74 3.19
CA VAL A 219 0.85 6.43 3.13
C VAL A 219 0.19 5.56 2.06
N TRP A 220 1.01 5.01 1.17
CA TRP A 220 0.63 3.99 0.20
C TRP A 220 1.43 2.72 0.47
N ILE A 221 0.76 1.62 0.79
CA ILE A 221 1.36 0.33 1.08
C ILE A 221 0.95 -0.65 -0.02
N THR A 222 1.92 -1.39 -0.55
CA THR A 222 1.69 -2.49 -1.48
C THR A 222 2.12 -3.79 -0.82
N ALA A 223 1.15 -4.68 -0.59
CA ALA A 223 1.39 -5.97 0.03
C ALA A 223 2.27 -6.84 -0.87
N ALA A 224 3.38 -7.34 -0.31
CA ALA A 224 4.28 -8.24 -1.01
C ALA A 224 3.72 -9.67 -1.08
N GLN A 225 2.93 -10.06 -0.08
CA GLN A 225 2.30 -11.38 0.03
C GLN A 225 0.76 -11.26 0.06
N PRO A 226 0.03 -12.30 -0.39
CA PRO A 226 -1.42 -12.33 -0.26
C PRO A 226 -1.88 -12.24 1.20
N LEU A 227 -2.83 -11.35 1.46
CA LEU A 227 -3.41 -11.21 2.79
C LEU A 227 -4.19 -12.49 3.18
N GLY A 228 -4.04 -12.86 4.46
CA GLY A 228 -4.72 -14.02 5.04
C GLY A 228 -4.09 -15.37 4.72
N GLU A 229 -3.01 -15.41 3.93
CA GLU A 229 -2.09 -16.53 4.02
C GLU A 229 -1.58 -16.57 5.47
N LYS A 230 -1.85 -17.69 6.16
CA LYS A 230 -1.35 -17.90 7.52
C LYS A 230 0.15 -17.89 7.37
N ASP A 231 0.81 -16.92 8.00
CA ASP A 231 2.26 -16.91 8.11
C ASP A 231 2.63 -18.29 8.63
N ALA A 232 3.22 -19.12 7.75
CA ALA A 232 3.67 -20.45 8.15
C ALA A 232 4.58 -20.18 9.34
N LYS A 233 4.12 -20.62 10.53
CA LYS A 233 4.71 -20.36 11.84
C LYS A 233 6.17 -20.03 11.68
N LYS A 234 6.57 -18.83 12.09
CA LYS A 234 7.94 -18.40 12.44
C LYS A 234 8.79 -19.64 12.69
N GLN A 235 9.36 -20.20 11.63
CA GLN A 235 10.27 -21.32 11.75
C GLN A 235 11.46 -20.63 12.37
N THR A 236 11.74 -21.03 13.61
CA THR A 236 13.06 -20.95 14.23
C THR A 236 14.09 -21.01 13.11
N ILE A 237 14.94 -19.99 13.01
CA ILE A 237 15.99 -19.85 12.00
C ILE A 237 16.65 -21.23 11.81
N ALA A 238 16.19 -21.93 10.79
CA ALA A 238 16.72 -23.21 10.37
C ALA A 238 17.45 -22.90 9.08
N LYS A 239 18.76 -22.87 9.22
CA LYS A 239 19.77 -22.83 8.17
C LYS A 239 19.40 -23.82 7.05
N SER A 240 18.97 -23.32 5.89
CA SER A 240 18.92 -24.06 4.60
C SER A 240 19.07 -23.01 3.49
N GLY A 241 20.12 -22.94 2.66
CA GLY A 241 20.72 -24.02 1.86
C GLY A 241 19.66 -24.46 0.83
N GLN A 242 19.72 -24.21 -0.48
CA GLN A 242 20.84 -24.09 -1.43
C GLN A 242 20.21 -23.54 -2.74
N PRO A 243 20.81 -22.58 -3.47
CA PRO A 243 20.21 -22.03 -4.68
C PRO A 243 20.21 -23.05 -5.83
N THR A 244 19.10 -23.14 -6.55
CA THR A 244 19.03 -23.83 -7.85
C THR A 244 20.00 -23.17 -8.84
N PRO A 245 20.64 -23.95 -9.75
CA PRO A 245 21.76 -23.46 -10.56
C PRO A 245 21.47 -22.27 -11.49
N ASP A 246 20.20 -21.94 -11.73
CA ASP A 246 19.76 -20.92 -12.69
C ASP A 246 19.25 -19.62 -12.05
N ALA A 247 19.17 -19.52 -10.72
CA ALA A 247 18.51 -18.38 -10.06
C ALA A 247 19.43 -17.17 -9.77
N GLY A 248 20.74 -17.28 -9.97
CA GLY A 248 21.70 -16.26 -9.54
C GLY A 248 21.81 -16.18 -8.01
N SER A 249 22.85 -15.49 -7.50
CA SER A 249 23.01 -15.27 -6.06
C SER A 249 21.89 -14.35 -5.54
N GLU A 250 21.60 -14.44 -4.24
CA GLU A 250 20.62 -13.56 -3.59
C GLU A 250 21.01 -12.07 -3.76
N GLU A 251 22.32 -11.78 -3.71
CA GLU A 251 22.88 -10.45 -3.98
C GLU A 251 22.61 -9.98 -5.42
N GLN A 252 22.74 -10.87 -6.41
CA GLN A 252 22.44 -10.56 -7.82
C GLN A 252 20.95 -10.29 -8.05
N GLN A 253 20.07 -11.06 -7.40
CA GLN A 253 18.63 -10.82 -7.49
C GLN A 253 18.23 -9.49 -6.85
N ILE A 254 18.86 -9.14 -5.73
CA ILE A 254 18.67 -7.86 -5.06
C ILE A 254 19.14 -6.71 -5.96
N ALA A 255 20.34 -6.81 -6.53
CA ALA A 255 20.91 -5.78 -7.40
C ALA A 255 20.08 -5.59 -8.69
N ALA A 256 19.66 -6.68 -9.35
CA ALA A 256 18.81 -6.61 -10.53
C ALA A 256 17.44 -5.97 -10.22
N ARG A 257 16.88 -6.24 -9.03
CA ARG A 257 15.62 -5.62 -8.58
C ARG A 257 15.79 -4.14 -8.24
N GLN A 258 16.93 -3.73 -7.68
CA GLN A 258 17.24 -2.31 -7.42
C GLN A 258 17.30 -1.51 -8.72
N ILE A 259 18.00 -2.02 -9.74
CA ILE A 259 18.04 -1.42 -11.08
C ILE A 259 16.63 -1.30 -11.67
N GLN A 260 15.79 -2.32 -11.52
CA GLN A 260 14.41 -2.29 -12.00
C GLN A 260 13.59 -1.14 -11.36
N ILE A 261 13.70 -0.96 -10.05
CA ILE A 261 13.00 0.10 -9.32
C ILE A 261 13.51 1.47 -9.77
N ALA A 262 14.83 1.62 -9.92
CA ALA A 262 15.45 2.85 -10.36
C ALA A 262 14.99 3.26 -11.77
N ILE A 263 14.90 2.32 -12.72
CA ILE A 263 14.36 2.58 -14.07
C ILE A 263 12.91 3.10 -13.99
N GLY A 264 12.08 2.51 -13.12
CA GLY A 264 10.71 2.97 -12.91
C GLY A 264 10.65 4.41 -12.37
N ARG A 265 11.55 4.77 -11.45
CA ARG A 265 11.66 6.12 -10.89
C ARG A 265 12.14 7.13 -11.93
N ALA A 266 13.18 6.80 -12.70
CA ALA A 266 13.70 7.64 -13.77
C ALA A 266 12.61 7.97 -14.78
N ARG A 267 11.80 6.97 -15.16
CA ARG A 267 10.64 7.18 -16.04
C ARG A 267 9.59 8.10 -15.43
N LYS A 268 9.22 7.91 -14.16
CA LYS A 268 8.26 8.80 -13.47
C LYS A 268 8.76 10.25 -13.42
N LEU A 269 10.07 10.45 -13.20
CA LEU A 269 10.70 11.78 -13.19
C LEU A 269 10.67 12.42 -14.59
N TYR A 270 10.96 11.63 -15.63
CA TYR A 270 10.84 12.06 -17.02
C TYR A 270 9.41 12.45 -17.38
N ASP A 271 8.43 11.60 -17.07
CA ASP A 271 7.00 11.85 -17.34
C ASP A 271 6.50 13.11 -16.59
N ALA A 272 7.16 13.50 -15.49
CA ALA A 272 6.88 14.71 -14.74
C ALA A 272 7.61 15.97 -15.26
N GLY A 273 8.45 15.84 -16.30
CA GLY A 273 9.25 16.93 -16.86
C GLY A 273 10.48 17.32 -16.03
N ASP A 274 10.86 16.54 -15.00
CA ASP A 274 12.03 16.79 -14.16
C ASP A 274 13.28 16.11 -14.76
N TYR A 275 13.69 16.61 -15.93
CA TYR A 275 14.78 16.02 -16.72
C TYR A 275 16.12 15.94 -15.99
N PRO A 276 16.56 16.96 -15.19
CA PRO A 276 17.83 16.86 -14.46
C PRO A 276 17.83 15.72 -13.42
N LYS A 277 16.71 15.49 -12.71
CA LYS A 277 16.63 14.38 -11.76
C LYS A 277 16.47 13.04 -12.47
N ALA A 278 15.76 12.99 -13.59
CA ALA A 278 15.69 11.80 -14.43
C ALA A 278 17.09 11.40 -14.95
N ALA A 279 17.89 12.39 -15.38
CA ALA A 279 19.27 12.20 -15.82
C ALA A 279 20.15 11.60 -14.72
N GLY A 280 20.16 12.20 -13.52
CA GLY A 280 20.94 11.68 -12.40
C GLY A 280 20.50 10.27 -11.97
N ALA A 281 19.20 9.95 -12.09
CA ALA A 281 18.72 8.58 -11.86
C ALA A 281 19.24 7.60 -12.92
N VAL A 282 19.27 8.00 -14.19
CA VAL A 282 19.84 7.19 -15.28
C VAL A 282 21.35 6.97 -15.08
N GLU A 283 22.12 7.98 -14.68
CA GLU A 283 23.56 7.82 -14.41
C GLU A 283 23.84 6.82 -13.27
N SER A 284 23.07 6.89 -12.19
CA SER A 284 23.16 5.90 -11.10
C SER A 284 22.85 4.49 -11.60
N ILE A 285 21.80 4.33 -12.42
CA ILE A 285 21.46 3.04 -13.04
C ILE A 285 22.62 2.53 -13.89
N LEU A 286 23.25 3.37 -14.69
CA LEU A 286 24.38 2.98 -15.54
C LEU A 286 25.60 2.57 -14.72
N THR A 287 25.85 3.25 -13.61
CA THR A 287 26.93 2.89 -12.69
C THR A 287 26.71 1.51 -12.09
N ASP A 288 25.52 1.26 -11.53
CA ASP A 288 25.15 -0.03 -10.94
C ASP A 288 25.13 -1.16 -12.00
N TRP A 289 24.66 -0.83 -13.19
CA TRP A 289 24.62 -1.73 -14.34
C TRP A 289 26.02 -2.14 -14.79
N ASN A 290 26.95 -1.18 -14.90
CA ASN A 290 28.33 -1.46 -15.30
C ASN A 290 29.05 -2.28 -14.22
N ALA A 291 28.80 -2.00 -12.94
CA ALA A 291 29.36 -2.80 -11.84
C ALA A 291 28.91 -4.28 -11.92
N LEU A 292 27.64 -4.54 -12.24
CA LEU A 292 27.13 -5.90 -12.47
C LEU A 292 27.70 -6.56 -13.74
N PHE A 293 28.09 -5.75 -14.72
CA PHE A 293 28.73 -6.25 -15.93
C PHE A 293 30.17 -6.66 -15.70
N ASP A 294 30.91 -5.85 -14.96
CA ASP A 294 32.32 -6.07 -14.67
C ASP A 294 32.55 -7.23 -13.69
N SER A 295 31.53 -7.66 -12.95
CA SER A 295 31.56 -8.90 -12.16
C SER A 295 31.58 -10.18 -13.01
N GLY A 296 31.29 -10.10 -14.32
CA GLY A 296 31.36 -11.22 -15.26
C GLY A 296 30.20 -12.22 -15.17
N GLU A 297 29.08 -11.84 -14.57
CA GLU A 297 28.02 -12.77 -14.18
C GLU A 297 26.90 -12.86 -15.24
N ALA A 298 26.97 -13.87 -16.11
CA ALA A 298 26.01 -14.11 -17.19
C ALA A 298 24.52 -14.22 -16.74
N VAL A 299 24.28 -14.55 -15.46
CA VAL A 299 22.94 -14.67 -14.89
C VAL A 299 22.32 -13.30 -14.61
N ALA A 300 23.10 -12.32 -14.13
CA ALA A 300 22.64 -10.95 -13.92
C ALA A 300 22.24 -10.30 -15.26
N VAL A 301 23.02 -10.56 -16.30
CA VAL A 301 22.75 -10.11 -17.68
C VAL A 301 21.40 -10.63 -18.20
N LYS A 302 21.10 -11.92 -17.99
CA LYS A 302 19.79 -12.51 -18.36
C LYS A 302 18.62 -11.87 -17.62
N LEU A 303 18.77 -11.61 -16.32
CA LEU A 303 17.72 -10.99 -15.50
C LEU A 303 17.42 -9.55 -15.95
N LEU A 304 18.43 -8.84 -16.45
CA LEU A 304 18.35 -7.45 -16.85
C LEU A 304 17.90 -7.25 -18.31
N GLN A 305 18.01 -8.28 -19.16
CA GLN A 305 17.72 -8.21 -20.59
C GLN A 305 16.32 -7.67 -20.94
N PRO A 306 15.21 -8.06 -20.26
CA PRO A 306 13.88 -7.51 -20.56
C PRO A 306 13.77 -6.00 -20.29
N ARG A 307 14.65 -5.45 -19.45
CA ARG A 307 14.60 -4.06 -18.95
C ARG A 307 15.57 -3.14 -19.64
N TYR A 308 16.63 -3.68 -20.24
CA TYR A 308 17.54 -2.93 -21.09
C TYR A 308 16.83 -2.14 -22.20
N LYS A 309 15.78 -2.73 -22.82
CA LYS A 309 14.95 -2.02 -23.81
C LYS A 309 14.28 -0.76 -23.25
N GLN A 310 13.82 -0.82 -22.00
CA GLN A 310 13.17 0.31 -21.34
C GLN A 310 14.19 1.38 -20.97
N LEU A 311 15.36 0.98 -20.46
CA LEU A 311 16.45 1.90 -20.16
C LEU A 311 16.96 2.61 -21.43
N LYS A 312 17.18 1.87 -22.52
CA LYS A 312 17.59 2.44 -23.81
C LYS A 312 16.61 3.48 -24.35
N LEU A 313 15.31 3.23 -24.14
CA LEU A 313 14.27 4.16 -24.54
C LEU A 313 14.26 5.44 -23.68
N VAL A 314 14.37 5.33 -22.35
CA VAL A 314 14.48 6.50 -21.47
C VAL A 314 15.76 7.30 -21.74
N HIS A 315 16.88 6.62 -21.95
CA HIS A 315 18.17 7.22 -22.29
C HIS A 315 18.08 8.02 -23.61
N ALA A 316 17.56 7.43 -24.68
CA ALA A 316 17.36 8.11 -25.96
C ALA A 316 16.39 9.32 -25.86
N PHE A 317 15.35 9.22 -25.02
CA PHE A 317 14.44 10.33 -24.78
C PHE A 317 15.14 11.51 -24.09
N LEU A 318 15.99 11.25 -23.10
CA LEU A 318 16.76 12.29 -22.42
C LEU A 318 17.79 12.95 -23.36
N GLU A 319 18.45 12.18 -24.23
CA GLU A 319 19.35 12.73 -25.24
C GLU A 319 18.63 13.66 -26.23
N MET A 320 17.39 13.30 -26.66
CA MET A 320 16.58 14.17 -27.52
C MET A 320 16.19 15.49 -26.84
N GLU A 321 16.07 15.51 -25.51
CA GLU A 321 15.84 16.73 -24.73
C GLU A 321 17.15 17.52 -24.46
N GLY A 322 18.28 17.10 -25.04
CA GLY A 322 19.57 17.77 -24.93
C GLY A 322 20.33 17.47 -23.65
N VAL A 323 19.97 16.41 -22.93
CA VAL A 323 20.72 15.93 -21.76
C VAL A 323 21.86 15.04 -22.23
N ASP A 324 23.09 15.42 -21.90
CA ASP A 324 24.28 14.59 -22.17
C ASP A 324 24.36 13.46 -21.14
N LEU A 325 24.35 12.21 -21.60
CA LEU A 325 24.36 11.02 -20.76
C LEU A 325 25.50 10.07 -21.19
N PRO A 326 26.11 9.33 -20.24
CA PRO A 326 27.09 8.30 -20.58
C PRO A 326 26.50 7.26 -21.55
N ALA A 327 27.31 6.78 -22.49
CA ALA A 327 26.87 5.80 -23.47
C ALA A 327 26.43 4.48 -22.80
N LEU A 328 25.30 3.95 -23.26
CA LEU A 328 24.76 2.68 -22.79
C LEU A 328 25.64 1.51 -23.25
N ARG A 329 26.19 0.72 -22.32
CA ARG A 329 26.96 -0.48 -22.67
C ARG A 329 26.04 -1.54 -23.27
N GLU A 330 26.38 -2.06 -24.45
CA GLU A 330 25.58 -3.08 -25.11
C GLU A 330 25.60 -4.42 -24.35
N LEU A 331 24.41 -5.02 -24.21
CA LEU A 331 24.29 -6.38 -23.68
C LEU A 331 24.98 -7.36 -24.65
N PRO A 332 25.86 -8.25 -24.17
CA PRO A 332 26.40 -9.32 -25.00
C PRO A 332 25.20 -10.15 -25.47
N GLU A 333 25.06 -10.25 -26.79
CA GLU A 333 24.03 -11.05 -27.42
C GLU A 333 24.16 -12.46 -26.83
N ALA A 334 23.11 -12.95 -26.16
CA ALA A 334 23.16 -14.22 -25.45
C ALA A 334 23.67 -15.26 -26.44
N ALA A 335 24.89 -15.74 -26.23
CA ALA A 335 25.53 -16.71 -27.12
C ALA A 335 24.51 -17.84 -27.29
N ALA A 336 24.04 -18.03 -28.53
CA ALA A 336 23.07 -19.05 -28.86
C ALA A 336 23.68 -20.38 -28.38
N THR A 337 23.18 -20.90 -27.26
CA THR A 337 23.63 -22.17 -26.73
C THR A 337 23.30 -23.22 -27.79
N PRO A 338 24.29 -23.96 -28.33
CA PRO A 338 24.05 -24.96 -29.37
C PRO A 338 23.17 -26.11 -28.90
#